data_AF-A0A249LH07-F1
#
_entry.id   AF-A0A249LH07-F1
#
_cell.length_a   1.000
_cell.length_b   1.000
_cell.length_c   1.000
_cell.angle_alpha   90.00
_cell.angle_beta   90.00
_cell.angle_gamma   90.00
#
_symmetry.space_group_name_H-M   'P 1'
#
loop_
_entity.id
_entity.type
_entity.pdbx_description
1 polymer ?
#
loop_
_entity_poly.entity_id
_entity_poly.type
_entity_poly.pdbx_seq_one_letter_code
_entity_poly.pdbx_strand_id
1 'polypeptide(L)' 'MNDWIAAVQKELGLDVSFDNDAILDVAREAAHATERKAAPVTTYLMGVAVAHGANPADVAAKIEKLAKGWPSTT' A
#
# COMPACT_ATOMS: atom_id res chain seq x y z
N MET A 1 -13.89 7.11 7.49
CA MET A 1 -12.96 6.14 6.87
C MET A 1 -13.41 4.71 7.14
N ASN A 2 -13.58 4.31 8.41
CA ASN A 2 -14.01 2.95 8.78
C ASN A 2 -15.35 2.54 8.13
N ASP A 3 -16.37 3.41 8.13
CA ASP A 3 -17.67 3.10 7.52
C ASP A 3 -17.56 2.90 6.00
N TRP A 4 -16.70 3.68 5.33
CA TRP A 4 -16.43 3.52 3.91
C TRP A 4 -15.72 2.19 3.62
N ILE A 5 -14.69 1.87 4.40
CA ILE A 5 -13.97 0.58 4.30
C ILE A 5 -14.95 -0.58 4.52
N ALA A 6 -15.81 -0.51 5.53
CA ALA A 6 -16.82 -1.52 5.80
C ALA A 6 -17.82 -1.68 4.63
N ALA A 7 -18.26 -0.57 4.04
CA ALA A 7 -19.14 -0.59 2.87
C ALA A 7 -18.46 -1.23 1.64
N VAL A 8 -17.19 -0.90 1.36
CA VAL A 8 -16.42 -1.48 0.26
C VAL A 8 -16.18 -2.97 0.49
N GLN A 9 -15.82 -3.38 1.71
CA GLN A 9 -15.66 -4.80 2.04
C GLN A 9 -16.96 -5.57 1.81
N LYS A 10 -18.10 -5.02 2.26
CA LYS A 10 -19.41 -5.62 2.03
C LYS A 10 -19.73 -5.77 0.54
N GLU A 11 -19.49 -4.72 -0.26
CA GLU A 11 -19.76 -4.73 -1.70
C GLU A 11 -18.89 -5.77 -2.43
N LEU A 12 -17.64 -5.94 -2.00
CA LEU A 12 -16.70 -6.89 -2.60
C LEU A 12 -16.77 -8.29 -1.99
N GLY A 13 -17.63 -8.52 -0.98
CA GLY A 13 -17.72 -9.81 -0.28
C GLY A 13 -16.45 -10.19 0.49
N LEU A 14 -15.71 -9.19 0.98
CA LEU A 14 -14.46 -9.36 1.73
C LEU A 14 -14.72 -9.32 3.24
N ASP A 15 -14.00 -10.17 3.97
CA ASP A 15 -13.89 -10.13 5.43
C ASP A 15 -12.40 -10.17 5.80
N VAL A 16 -11.77 -8.99 5.80
CA VAL A 16 -10.33 -8.86 6.02
C VAL A 16 -10.02 -7.79 7.07
N SER A 17 -9.03 -8.07 7.91
CA SER A 17 -8.43 -7.11 8.82
C SER A 17 -7.04 -6.73 8.31
N PHE A 18 -6.74 -5.44 8.31
CA PHE A 18 -5.47 -4.91 7.84
C PHE A 18 -5.08 -3.64 8.61
N ASP A 19 -3.80 -3.33 8.60
CA ASP A 19 -3.24 -2.10 9.15
C ASP A 19 -3.40 -0.97 8.13
N ASN A 20 -4.35 -0.07 8.39
CA ASN A 20 -4.63 1.06 7.52
C ASN A 20 -3.48 2.08 7.50
N ASP A 21 -2.78 2.28 8.62
CA ASP A 21 -1.70 3.26 8.71
C ASP A 21 -0.49 2.78 7.92
N ALA A 22 -0.17 1.49 8.00
CA ALA A 22 0.88 0.88 7.18
C ALA A 22 0.62 1.04 5.66
N ILE A 23 -0.63 0.87 5.21
CA ILE A 23 -1.00 1.07 3.80
C ILE A 23 -0.83 2.53 3.37
N LEU A 24 -1.26 3.47 4.21
CA LEU A 24 -1.15 4.90 3.94
C LEU A 24 0.31 5.38 3.96
N ASP A 25 1.14 4.78 4.82
CA ASP A 25 2.57 5.07 4.88
C ASP A 25 3.28 4.59 3.62
N VAL A 26 3.02 3.36 3.18
CA VAL A 26 3.52 2.84 1.89
C VAL A 26 3.13 3.74 0.72
N ALA A 27 1.88 4.20 0.68
CA ALA A 27 1.41 5.11 -0.36
C ALA A 27 2.20 6.44 -0.33
N ARG A 28 2.41 7.00 0.86
CA ARG A 28 3.11 8.27 1.05
C ARG A 28 4.57 8.17 0.61
N GLU A 29 5.28 7.12 1.03
CA GLU A 29 6.68 6.92 0.66
C GLU A 29 6.86 6.78 -0.86
N ALA A 30 5.96 6.02 -1.52
CA ALA A 30 5.99 5.88 -2.97
C ALA A 30 5.79 7.22 -3.70
N ALA A 31 4.82 8.03 -3.25
CA ALA A 31 4.56 9.34 -3.82
C ALA A 31 5.69 10.34 -3.59
N HIS A 32 6.36 10.29 -2.43
CA HIS A 32 7.49 11.16 -2.12
C HIS A 32 8.75 10.79 -2.90
N ALA A 33 9.00 9.50 -3.12
CA ALA A 33 10.17 9.05 -3.86
C ALA A 33 10.08 9.30 -5.38
N THR A 34 8.87 9.46 -5.93
CA THR A 34 8.63 9.52 -7.38
C THR A 34 7.65 10.65 -7.76
N GLU A 35 6.41 10.31 -8.12
CA GLU A 35 5.31 11.22 -8.40
C GLU A 35 4.04 10.78 -7.65
N ARG A 36 3.07 11.69 -7.52
CA ARG A 36 1.81 11.43 -6.80
C ARG A 36 1.05 10.19 -7.28
N LYS A 37 1.17 9.83 -8.56
CA LYS A 37 0.51 8.64 -9.14
C LYS A 37 1.08 7.32 -8.64
N ALA A 38 2.30 7.30 -8.10
CA ALA A 38 2.89 6.08 -7.59
C ALA A 38 2.19 5.54 -6.34
N ALA A 39 1.57 6.41 -5.52
CA ALA A 39 0.82 6.00 -4.34
C ALA A 39 -0.24 4.90 -4.63
N PRO A 40 -1.26 5.14 -5.47
CA PRO A 40 -2.30 4.14 -5.73
C PRO A 40 -1.79 2.90 -6.47
N VAL A 41 -0.80 3.04 -7.37
CA VAL A 41 -0.23 1.90 -8.09
C VAL A 41 0.54 0.99 -7.13
N THR A 42 1.29 1.58 -6.20
CA THR A 42 2.11 0.83 -5.24
C THR A 42 1.25 0.11 -4.20
N THR A 43 0.18 0.74 -3.70
CA THR A 43 -0.75 0.06 -2.77
C THR A 43 -1.53 -1.05 -3.44
N TYR A 44 -1.88 -0.91 -4.72
CA TYR A 44 -2.46 -2.01 -5.50
C TYR A 44 -1.49 -3.21 -5.59
N LEU A 45 -0.21 -2.96 -5.93
CA LEU A 45 0.81 -4.01 -5.98
C LEU A 45 1.09 -4.65 -4.62
N MET A 46 1.07 -3.87 -3.54
CA MET A 46 1.14 -4.38 -2.17
C MET A 46 -0.01 -5.36 -1.90
N GLY A 47 -1.25 -4.98 -2.26
CA GLY A 47 -2.42 -5.85 -2.14
C GLY A 47 -2.27 -7.16 -2.93
N VAL A 48 -1.77 -7.09 -4.18
CA VAL A 48 -1.49 -8.28 -5.01
C VAL A 48 -0.46 -9.19 -4.36
N ALA A 49 0.63 -8.65 -3.81
CA ALA A 49 1.65 -9.44 -3.14
C ALA A 49 1.11 -10.15 -1.90
N VAL A 50 0.31 -9.45 -1.08
CA VAL A 50 -0.35 -10.02 0.10
C VAL A 50 -1.34 -11.11 -0.29
N ALA A 51 -2.12 -10.93 -1.36
CA ALA A 51 -3.02 -11.95 -1.89
C ALA A 51 -2.28 -13.22 -2.36
N HIS A 52 -1.01 -13.09 -2.75
CA HIS A 52 -0.11 -14.22 -3.05
C HIS A 52 0.59 -14.82 -1.82
N GLY A 53 0.17 -14.45 -0.60
CA GLY A 53 0.66 -15.03 0.66
C GLY A 53 1.87 -14.31 1.26
N ALA A 54 2.26 -13.14 0.74
CA ALA A 54 3.31 -12.34 1.38
C ALA A 54 2.83 -11.71 2.70
N ASN A 55 3.72 -11.62 3.68
CA ASN A 55 3.43 -10.89 4.91
C ASN A 55 3.32 -9.37 4.62
N PRO A 56 2.23 -8.68 5.01
CA PRO A 56 2.06 -7.26 4.75
C PRO A 56 3.19 -6.35 5.26
N ALA A 57 3.73 -6.63 6.45
CA ALA A 57 4.81 -5.84 7.04
C ALA A 57 6.12 -5.99 6.24
N ASP A 58 6.42 -7.21 5.76
CA ASP A 58 7.60 -7.45 4.92
C ASP A 58 7.48 -6.76 3.55
N VAL A 59 6.28 -6.74 2.97
CA VAL A 59 6.02 -6.04 1.70
C VAL A 59 6.18 -4.53 1.90
N ALA A 60 5.61 -3.97 2.97
CA ALA A 60 5.74 -2.55 3.32
C ALA A 60 7.22 -2.16 3.50
N ALA A 61 7.99 -2.93 4.27
CA ALA A 61 9.41 -2.66 4.50
C ALA A 61 10.25 -2.72 3.20
N LYS A 62 9.92 -3.63 2.27
CA LYS A 62 10.58 -3.70 0.96
C LYS A 62 10.28 -2.48 0.11
N ILE A 63 9.03 -2.01 0.10
CA ILE A 63 8.62 -0.82 -0.64
C ILE A 63 9.29 0.43 -0.04
N GLU A 64 9.29 0.57 1.28
CA GLU A 64 9.94 1.68 1.97
C GLU A 64 11.45 1.73 1.67
N LYS A 65 12.13 0.58 1.71
CA LYS A 65 13.54 0.48 1.34
C LYS A 65 13.77 0.89 -0.12
N LEU A 66 12.89 0.49 -1.03
CA LEU A 66 12.97 0.87 -2.44
C LEU A 66 12.78 2.39 -2.62
N ALA A 67 11.79 2.96 -1.96
CA ALA A 67 11.51 4.41 -1.99
C ALA A 67 12.69 5.23 -1.47
N LYS A 68 13.29 4.82 -0.35
CA LYS A 68 14.49 5.47 0.23
C LYS A 68 15.72 5.41 -0.67
N GLY A 69 15.86 4.37 -1.49
CA GLY A 69 16.95 4.20 -2.44
C GLY A 69 16.63 4.72 -3.84
N TRP A 70 15.45 5.30 -4.06
CA TRP A 70 15.03 5.71 -5.39
C TRP A 70 15.83 6.93 -5.87
N PRO A 71 16.39 6.91 -7.09
CA PRO A 71 17.12 8.06 -7.60
C PRO A 71 16.18 9.25 -7.75
N SER A 72 16.45 10.32 -7.00
CA SER A 72 15.75 11.58 -7.20
C SER A 72 16.17 12.14 -8.56
N THR A 73 15.26 12.14 -9.52
CA THR A 73 15.47 12.91 -10.75
C THR A 73 15.58 14.37 -10.34
N THR A 74 16.79 14.92 -10.40
CA THR A 74 17.04 16.36 -10.24
C THR A 74 16.43 17.12 -11.40
#